data_AF-A0A251TP09-F1
#
_entry.id   AF-A0A251TP09-F1
#
_cell.length_a   1.000
_cell.length_b   1.000
_cell.length_c   1.000
_cell.angle_alpha   90.00
_cell.angle_beta   90.00
_cell.angle_gamma   90.00
#
_symmetry.space_group_name_H-M   'P 1'
#
loop_
_entity.id
_entity.type
_entity.pdbx_description
1 polymer ?
#
loop_
_entity_poly.entity_id
_entity_poly.type
_entity_poly.pdbx_seq_one_letter_code
_entity_poly.pdbx_strand_id
1 'polypeptide(L)'
;MGDAAVSALVKDVIGRLTSELIKEFALIRGFKGDILRLKKDFEEIQAVLEDAEEKHIKEKAVELWLQRLRSASFKVENVLDDISTEALLRGLHKEIDIERGIKIGIKYKPLGSI
;
A
#
# COMPACT_ATOMS: atom_id res chain seq x y z
N MET A 1 -7.27 3.99 -25.45
CA MET A 1 -7.52 2.62 -24.98
C MET A 1 -7.21 2.67 -23.51
N GLY A 2 -8.23 2.71 -22.65
CA GLY A 2 -8.05 2.37 -21.26
C GLY A 2 -7.93 0.85 -21.16
N ASP A 3 -6.92 0.35 -20.45
CA ASP A 3 -6.93 -1.05 -19.99
C ASP A 3 -7.65 -1.04 -18.64
N ALA A 4 -8.94 -1.36 -18.66
CA ALA A 4 -9.79 -1.32 -17.47
C ALA A 4 -9.23 -2.17 -16.32
N ALA A 5 -8.50 -3.25 -16.62
CA ALA A 5 -7.85 -4.07 -15.61
C ALA A 5 -6.63 -3.35 -15.01
N VAL A 6 -5.87 -2.58 -15.79
CA VAL A 6 -4.79 -1.72 -15.25
C VAL A 6 -5.35 -0.58 -14.43
N SER A 7 -6.42 0.07 -14.88
CA SER A 7 -7.09 1.11 -14.09
C SER A 7 -7.63 0.58 -12.76
N ALA A 8 -8.25 -0.60 -12.76
CA ALA A 8 -8.70 -1.25 -11.53
C ALA A 8 -7.53 -1.54 -10.56
N LEU A 9 -6.40 -2.03 -11.09
CA LEU A 9 -5.19 -2.31 -10.33
C LEU A 9 -4.60 -1.05 -9.69
N VAL A 10 -4.51 0.05 -10.45
CA VAL A 10 -4.01 1.34 -9.95
C VAL A 10 -4.93 1.86 -8.84
N LYS A 11 -6.25 1.77 -9.01
CA LYS A 11 -7.23 2.15 -7.98
C LYS A 11 -7.10 1.30 -6.71
N ASP A 12 -6.87 0.01 -6.85
CA ASP A 12 -6.66 -0.88 -5.70
C ASP A 12 -5.41 -0.48 -4.91
N VAL A 13 -4.29 -0.22 -5.59
CA VAL A 13 -3.06 0.27 -4.96
C VAL A 13 -3.31 1.59 -4.21
N ILE A 14 -4.01 2.56 -4.81
CA ILE A 14 -4.39 3.82 -4.13
C ILE A 14 -5.22 3.54 -2.87
N GLY A 15 -6.17 2.61 -2.97
CA GLY A 15 -6.99 2.16 -1.84
C GLY A 15 -6.13 1.62 -0.69
N ARG A 16 -5.20 0.71 -0.99
CA ARG A 16 -4.28 0.13 0.00
C ARG A 16 -3.37 1.19 0.60
N LEU A 17 -2.82 2.12 -0.19
CA LEU A 17 -1.99 3.23 0.30
C LEU A 17 -2.77 4.21 1.20
N THR A 18 -4.08 4.21 1.10
CA THR A 18 -4.98 4.99 1.97
C THR A 18 -5.32 4.24 3.26
N SER A 19 -4.96 2.95 3.40
CA SER A 19 -5.21 2.15 4.59
C SER A 19 -4.51 2.71 5.83
N GLU A 20 -5.27 2.81 6.93
CA GLU A 20 -4.75 3.29 8.22
C GLU A 20 -3.70 2.33 8.78
N LEU A 21 -3.86 1.02 8.57
CA LEU A 21 -2.86 0.02 8.93
C LEU A 21 -1.50 0.33 8.28
N ILE A 22 -1.50 0.61 6.97
CA ILE A 22 -0.28 0.91 6.22
C ILE A 22 0.31 2.24 6.66
N LYS A 23 -0.51 3.28 6.84
CA LYS A 23 -0.05 4.60 7.30
C LYS A 23 0.57 4.54 8.71
N GLU A 24 -0.05 3.83 9.64
CA GLU A 24 0.46 3.66 11.00
C GLU A 24 1.76 2.87 11.02
N PHE A 25 1.81 1.76 10.28
CA PHE A 25 3.02 0.96 10.16
C PHE A 25 4.18 1.79 9.57
N ALA A 26 3.92 2.51 8.49
CA ALA A 26 4.90 3.39 7.84
C ALA A 26 5.38 4.52 8.76
N LEU A 27 4.50 5.06 9.61
CA LEU A 27 4.87 6.03 10.62
C LEU A 27 5.83 5.44 11.65
N ILE A 28 5.50 4.27 12.21
CA ILE A 28 6.34 3.57 13.19
C ILE A 28 7.72 3.23 12.62
N ARG A 29 7.77 2.89 11.34
CA ARG A 29 9.00 2.46 10.65
C ARG A 29 9.74 3.61 9.94
N GLY A 30 9.23 4.84 10.01
CA GLY A 30 9.92 6.04 9.52
C GLY A 30 9.81 6.32 8.02
N PHE A 31 8.93 5.64 7.28
CA PHE A 31 8.76 5.80 5.83
C PHE A 31 7.37 6.35 5.42
N LYS A 32 6.63 6.98 6.34
CA LYS A 32 5.34 7.63 6.05
C LYS A 32 5.40 8.57 4.83
N GLY A 33 6.50 9.32 4.68
CA GLY A 33 6.70 10.22 3.54
C GLY A 33 6.70 9.49 2.20
N ASP A 34 7.24 8.27 2.16
CA ASP A 34 7.32 7.48 0.94
C ASP A 34 5.97 6.86 0.56
N ILE A 35 5.16 6.43 1.54
CA ILE A 35 3.77 6.01 1.29
C ILE A 35 2.95 7.16 0.72
N LEU A 36 3.08 8.37 1.26
CA LEU A 36 2.35 9.54 0.77
C LEU A 36 2.78 9.93 -0.66
N ARG A 37 4.09 9.86 -0.94
CA ARG A 37 4.63 10.13 -2.28
C ARG A 37 4.13 9.10 -3.29
N LEU A 38 4.21 7.82 -2.94
CA LEU A 38 3.74 6.72 -3.80
C LEU A 38 2.24 6.83 -4.08
N LYS A 39 1.43 7.22 -3.08
CA LYS A 39 0.01 7.50 -3.28
C LYS A 39 -0.20 8.60 -4.31
N LYS A 40 0.52 9.71 -4.19
CA LYS A 40 0.42 10.83 -5.13
C LYS A 40 0.82 10.40 -6.55
N ASP A 41 1.90 9.65 -6.69
CA ASP A 41 2.35 9.15 -7.99
C ASP A 41 1.28 8.25 -8.64
N PHE A 42 0.63 7.37 -7.87
CA PHE A 42 -0.46 6.53 -8.38
C PHE A 42 -1.74 7.34 -8.69
N GLU A 43 -2.04 8.40 -7.95
CA GLU A 43 -3.14 9.33 -8.26
C GLU A 43 -2.89 10.07 -9.59
N GLU A 44 -1.65 10.52 -9.83
CA GLU A 44 -1.26 11.13 -11.11
C GLU A 44 -1.37 10.12 -12.26
N ILE A 45 -0.95 8.86 -12.05
CA ILE A 45 -1.11 7.79 -13.04
C ILE A 45 -2.59 7.52 -13.33
N GLN A 46 -3.45 7.49 -12.31
CA GLN A 46 -4.90 7.29 -12.48
C GLN A 46 -5.51 8.39 -13.36
N ALA A 47 -5.13 9.65 -13.15
CA ALA A 47 -5.58 10.75 -13.98
C ALA A 47 -5.12 10.60 -15.45
N VAL A 48 -3.87 10.19 -15.68
CA VAL A 48 -3.36 9.93 -17.04
C VAL A 48 -4.13 8.79 -17.72
N LEU A 49 -4.49 7.74 -16.99
CA LEU A 49 -5.28 6.63 -17.52
C LEU A 49 -6.69 7.07 -17.93
N GLU A 50 -7.35 7.89 -17.11
CA GLU A 50 -8.67 8.45 -17.39
C GLU A 50 -8.64 9.33 -18.66
N ASP A 51 -7.67 10.24 -18.75
CA ASP A 51 -7.44 11.08 -19.92
C ASP A 51 -7.21 10.28 -21.21
N ALA A 52 -6.44 9.18 -21.13
CA ALA A 52 -6.12 8.33 -22.28
C ALA A 52 -7.31 7.44 -22.72
N GLU A 53 -8.20 7.12 -21.78
CA GLU A 53 -9.46 6.41 -22.05
C GLU A 53 -10.44 7.32 -22.77
N GLU A 54 -10.67 8.53 -22.26
CA GLU A 54 -11.57 9.54 -22.87
C GLU A 54 -11.14 9.91 -24.30
N LYS A 55 -9.83 10.06 -24.52
CA LYS A 55 -9.27 10.42 -25.84
C LYS A 55 -9.16 9.23 -26.79
N HIS A 56 -9.57 8.03 -26.38
CA HIS A 56 -9.48 6.77 -27.15
C HIS A 56 -8.11 6.53 -27.82
N ILE A 57 -6.99 6.93 -27.19
CA ILE A 57 -5.64 6.85 -27.78
C ILE A 57 -5.25 5.40 -28.10
N LYS A 58 -4.76 5.12 -29.32
CA LYS A 58 -4.41 3.76 -29.79
C LYS A 58 -3.00 3.71 -30.38
N GLU A 59 -2.00 3.84 -29.52
CA GLU A 59 -0.59 3.79 -29.90
C GLU A 59 0.11 2.57 -29.29
N LYS A 60 0.98 1.90 -30.06
CA LYS A 60 1.79 0.76 -29.56
C LYS A 60 2.65 1.14 -28.34
N ALA A 61 3.10 2.39 -28.28
CA ALA A 61 3.84 2.90 -27.13
C ALA A 61 2.99 2.92 -25.86
N VAL A 62 1.69 3.27 -25.97
CA VAL A 62 0.74 3.27 -24.85
C VAL A 62 0.46 1.84 -24.39
N GLU A 63 0.30 0.89 -25.31
CA GLU A 63 0.12 -0.53 -24.96
C GLU A 63 1.32 -1.09 -24.17
N LEU A 64 2.56 -0.82 -24.63
CA LEU A 64 3.77 -1.22 -23.92
C LEU A 64 3.89 -0.54 -22.54
N TRP A 65 3.52 0.74 -22.44
CA TRP A 65 3.51 1.47 -21.18
C TRP A 65 2.50 0.88 -20.19
N LEU A 66 1.29 0.53 -20.63
CA LEU A 66 0.26 -0.13 -19.81
C LEU A 66 0.71 -1.51 -19.31
N GLN A 67 1.39 -2.30 -20.15
CA GLN A 67 1.95 -3.59 -19.73
C GLN A 67 3.00 -3.43 -18.62
N ARG A 68 3.87 -2.42 -18.73
CA ARG A 68 4.87 -2.11 -17.71
C ARG A 68 4.23 -1.60 -16.42
N LEU A 69 3.23 -0.73 -16.53
CA LEU A 69 2.50 -0.21 -15.38
C LEU A 69 1.78 -1.33 -14.61
N ARG A 70 1.16 -2.28 -15.33
CA ARG A 70 0.57 -3.48 -14.73
C ARG A 70 1.60 -4.24 -13.90
N SER A 71 2.76 -4.55 -14.49
CA SER A 71 3.83 -5.29 -13.79
C SER A 71 4.35 -4.53 -12.58
N ALA A 72 4.51 -3.21 -12.67
CA ALA A 72 4.96 -2.38 -11.54
C ALA A 72 3.92 -2.35 -10.42
N SER A 73 2.64 -2.21 -10.75
CA SER A 73 1.55 -2.16 -9.76
C SER A 73 1.44 -3.47 -8.97
N PHE A 74 1.57 -4.63 -9.63
CA PHE A 74 1.63 -5.92 -8.92
C PHE A 74 2.79 -6.02 -7.94
N LYS A 75 3.96 -5.46 -8.28
CA LYS A 75 5.10 -5.44 -7.35
C LYS A 75 4.80 -4.57 -6.13
N VAL A 76 4.11 -3.45 -6.32
CA VAL A 76 3.68 -2.58 -5.22
C VAL A 76 2.67 -3.30 -4.34
N GLU A 77 1.65 -3.95 -4.91
CA GLU A 77 0.69 -4.76 -4.14
C GLU A 77 1.37 -5.79 -3.27
N ASN A 78 2.30 -6.58 -3.82
CA ASN A 78 3.04 -7.58 -3.07
C ASN A 78 3.76 -6.98 -1.85
N VAL A 79 4.40 -5.82 -2.02
CA VAL A 79 5.08 -5.12 -0.91
C VAL A 79 4.07 -4.59 0.11
N LEU A 80 2.91 -4.09 -0.33
CA LEU A 80 1.85 -3.62 0.57
C LEU A 80 1.22 -4.79 1.36
N ASP A 81 1.17 -5.98 0.78
CA ASP A 81 0.70 -7.20 1.44
C ASP A 81 1.70 -7.69 2.50
N ASP A 82 2.99 -7.64 2.21
CA ASP A 82 4.06 -7.91 3.19
C ASP A 82 4.00 -6.93 4.36
N ILE A 83 3.81 -5.64 4.08
CA ILE A 83 3.63 -4.60 5.10
C ILE A 83 2.39 -4.88 5.96
N SER A 84 1.27 -5.21 5.32
CA SER A 84 0.01 -5.49 6.01
C SER A 84 0.14 -6.71 6.92
N THR A 85 0.79 -7.77 6.43
CA THR A 85 1.07 -8.99 7.20
C THR A 85 1.93 -8.69 8.43
N GLU A 86 3.04 -7.98 8.25
CA GLU A 86 3.93 -7.62 9.36
C GLU A 86 3.23 -6.67 10.36
N ALA A 87 2.40 -5.75 9.90
CA ALA A 87 1.63 -4.85 10.76
C ALA A 87 0.63 -5.63 11.63
N LEU A 88 -0.10 -6.59 11.05
CA LEU A 88 -1.04 -7.44 11.78
C LEU A 88 -0.33 -8.35 12.79
N LEU A 89 0.79 -8.99 12.39
CA LEU A 89 1.59 -9.82 13.29
C LEU A 89 2.09 -9.03 14.50
N ARG A 90 2.48 -7.77 14.32
CA ARG A 90 2.85 -6.89 15.44
C ARG A 90 1.68 -6.56 16.36
N GLY A 91 0.49 -6.36 15.80
CA GLY A 91 -0.74 -6.18 16.59
C GLY A 91 -0.99 -7.39 17.49
N LEU A 92 -0.96 -8.59 16.91
CA LEU A 92 -1.16 -9.85 17.64
C LEU A 92 -0.10 -10.08 18.73
N HIS A 93 1.17 -9.83 18.44
CA HIS A 93 2.23 -9.97 19.45
C HIS A 93 2.01 -9.02 20.63
N LYS A 94 1.61 -7.77 20.38
CA LYS A 94 1.28 -6.82 21.44
C LYS A 94 0.11 -7.32 22.30
N GLU A 95 -0.95 -7.84 21.68
CA GLU A 95 -2.12 -8.38 22.40
C GLU A 95 -1.74 -9.58 23.28
N ILE A 96 -1.00 -10.56 22.73
CA ILE A 96 -0.54 -11.75 23.47
C ILE A 96 0.34 -11.34 24.66
N ASP A 97 1.24 -10.38 24.46
CA ASP A 97 2.13 -9.90 25.52
C ASP A 97 1.37 -9.14 26.62
N ILE A 98 0.34 -8.37 26.24
CA ILE A 98 -0.57 -7.71 27.19
C ILE A 98 -1.32 -8.75 28.02
N GLU A 99 -1.92 -9.77 27.38
CA GLU A 99 -2.64 -10.84 28.08
C GLU A 99 -1.73 -11.60 29.06
N ARG A 100 -0.49 -11.89 28.66
CA ARG A 100 0.50 -12.54 29.53
C ARG A 100 0.89 -11.66 30.71
N GLY A 101 1.15 -10.37 30.48
CA GLY A 101 1.46 -9.38 31.51
C GLY A 101 0.35 -9.25 32.56
N ILE A 102 -0.91 -9.23 32.13
CA ILE A 102 -2.09 -9.21 33.02
C ILE A 102 -2.12 -10.46 33.90
N LYS A 103 -1.90 -11.66 33.33
CA LYS A 103 -1.93 -12.93 34.09
C LYS A 103 -0.83 -13.03 35.15
N ILE A 104 0.33 -12.44 34.92
CA ILE A 104 1.50 -12.52 35.83
C ILE A 104 1.63 -11.31 36.76
N GLY A 105 0.70 -10.35 36.72
CA GLY A 105 0.72 -9.16 37.57
C GLY A 105 1.82 -8.15 37.23
N ILE A 106 2.41 -8.22 36.03
CA ILE A 106 3.48 -7.33 35.57
C ILE A 106 2.88 -6.33 34.57
N LYS A 107 3.02 -5.02 34.83
CA LYS A 107 2.72 -3.98 33.84
C LYS A 107 3.70 -4.10 32.66
N TYR A 108 3.18 -4.43 31.48
CA TYR A 108 4.01 -4.60 30.29
C TYR A 108 4.47 -3.25 29.72
N LYS A 109 5.72 -3.19 29.22
CA LYS A 109 6.27 -2.07 28.44
C LYS A 109 6.72 -2.63 27.08
N PRO A 110 6.15 -2.17 25.95
CA PRO A 110 6.37 -2.84 24.66
C PRO A 110 7.81 -2.71 24.14
N LEU A 111 8.31 -3.80 23.55
CA LEU A 111 9.59 -3.88 22.83
C LEU A 111 9.54 -2.99 21.59
N GLY A 112 9.98 -1.74 21.74
CA GLY A 112 9.98 -0.74 20.66
C GLY A 112 9.76 0.70 21.13
N SER A 113 9.53 0.93 22.42
CA SER A 113 9.59 2.28 22.99
C SER A 113 11.06 2.71 23.12
N ILE A 114 11.54 3.48 22.14
CA ILE A 114 12.72 4.34 22.28
C ILE A 114 12.37 5.46 23.27
#